data_AF-A0A1Z1MTD8-F1
#
_entry.id   AF-A0A1Z1MTD8-F1
#
_cell.length_a   1.000
_cell.length_b   1.000
_cell.length_c   1.000
_cell.angle_alpha   90.00
_cell.angle_beta   90.00
_cell.angle_gamma   90.00
#
_symmetry.space_group_name_H-M   'P 1'
#
loop_
_entity.id
_entity.type
_entity.pdbx_description
1 polymer ?
#
loop_
_entity_poly.entity_id
_entity_poly.type
_entity_poly.pdbx_seq_one_letter_code
_entity_poly.pdbx_strand_id
1 'polypeptide(L)' 'MSTLVLLTKLPDAYLLFRPLVDILPIIPIFFLLLAFVWQAAIGFR' A
#
# COMPACT_ATOMS: atom_id res chain seq x y z
N MET A 1 5.57 -15.04 16.21
CA MET A 1 4.18 -14.80 16.66
C MET A 1 4.03 -13.33 17.01
N SER A 2 3.67 -12.48 16.04
CA SER A 2 3.13 -11.12 16.24
C SER A 2 2.96 -10.38 14.89
N THR A 3 2.21 -10.95 13.96
CA THR A 3 1.83 -10.32 12.68
C THR A 3 0.61 -9.43 12.84
N LEU A 4 0.66 -8.50 13.80
CA LEU A 4 -0.33 -7.43 14.00
C LEU A 4 0.44 -6.13 14.31
N VAL A 5 1.07 -5.55 13.29
CA VAL A 5 1.68 -4.19 13.36
C VAL A 5 0.60 -3.09 13.45
N LEU A 6 -0.68 -3.47 13.47
CA LEU A 6 -1.84 -2.57 13.39
C LEU A 6 -2.07 -1.66 14.61
N LEU A 7 -1.25 -1.72 15.67
CA LEU A 7 -1.56 -1.05 16.95
C LEU A 7 -0.39 -0.35 17.65
N THR A 8 0.81 -0.31 17.06
CA THR A 8 1.97 0.35 17.68
C THR A 8 2.37 1.62 16.93
N LYS A 9 2.84 2.63 17.67
CA LYS A 9 3.36 3.87 17.07
C LYS A 9 4.66 3.59 16.31
N LEU A 10 4.90 4.36 15.24
CA LEU A 10 6.21 4.38 14.60
C LEU A 10 7.28 4.82 15.63
N PRO A 11 8.52 4.30 15.55
CA PRO A 11 9.63 4.84 16.33
C PRO A 11 9.87 6.32 15.99
N ASP A 12 10.43 7.09 16.93
CA ASP A 12 10.57 8.56 16.80
C ASP A 12 11.31 8.99 15.53
N ALA A 13 12.35 8.25 15.14
CA ALA A 13 13.13 8.49 13.93
C ALA A 13 12.29 8.40 12.63
N TYR A 14 11.14 7.72 12.66
CA TYR A 14 10.28 7.49 11.50
C TYR A 14 8.97 8.30 11.53
N LEU A 15 8.73 9.13 12.54
CA LEU A 15 7.46 9.87 12.67
C LEU A 15 7.20 10.81 11.49
N LEU A 16 8.24 11.33 10.84
CA LEU A 16 8.12 12.14 9.62
C LEU A 16 7.46 11.37 8.47
N PHE A 17 7.61 10.05 8.43
CA PHE A 17 7.04 9.18 7.39
C PHE A 17 5.65 8.64 7.73
N ARG A 18 5.07 9.04 8.88
CA ARG A 18 3.73 8.59 9.28
C ARG A 18 2.67 8.80 8.18
N PRO A 19 2.60 9.96 7.49
CA PRO A 19 1.64 10.14 6.40
C PRO A 19 1.83 9.15 5.24
N LEU A 20 3.08 8.74 4.96
CA LEU A 20 3.38 7.73 3.95
C LEU A 20 2.94 6.34 4.42
N VAL A 21 3.26 5.97 5.66
CA VAL A 21 2.90 4.68 6.26
C VAL A 21 1.39 4.50 6.33
N ASP A 22 0.64 5.57 6.62
CA ASP A 22 -0.82 5.55 6.63
C ASP A 22 -1.43 5.20 5.25
N ILE A 23 -0.68 5.44 4.15
CA ILE A 23 -1.10 5.12 2.77
C ILE A 23 -0.70 3.71 2.35
N LEU A 24 0.41 3.15 2.87
CA LEU A 24 0.92 1.83 2.44
C LEU A 24 -0.12 0.70 2.40
N PRO A 25 -1.10 0.60 3.33
CA PRO A 25 -2.13 -0.44 3.28
C PRO A 25 -3.00 -0.43 2.02
N ILE A 26 -3.06 0.67 1.27
CA ILE A 26 -3.85 0.77 0.04
C ILE A 26 -3.15 0.13 -1.18
N ILE A 27 -1.85 -0.14 -1.10
CA ILE A 27 -1.03 -0.64 -2.21
C ILE A 27 -1.62 -1.90 -2.89
N PRO A 28 -2.17 -2.91 -2.17
CA PRO A 28 -2.79 -4.07 -2.81
C PRO A 28 -3.93 -3.71 -3.78
N ILE A 29 -4.70 -2.66 -3.47
CA ILE A 29 -5.78 -2.17 -4.34
C ILE A 29 -5.17 -1.54 -5.60
N PHE A 30 -4.06 -0.80 -5.49
CA PHE A 30 -3.38 -0.27 -6.67
C PHE A 30 -2.86 -1.37 -7.60
N PHE A 31 -2.41 -2.51 -7.09
CA PHE A 31 -2.04 -3.64 -7.95
C PHE A 31 -3.22 -4.24 -8.69
N LEU A 32 -4.38 -4.36 -8.03
CA LEU A 32 -5.62 -4.78 -8.70
C LEU A 32 -5.98 -3.79 -9.81
N LEU A 33 -5.97 -2.48 -9.53
CA LEU A 33 -6.25 -1.45 -10.53
C LEU A 33 -5.23 -1.45 -11.68
N LEU A 34 -3.96 -1.68 -11.36
CA LEU A 34 -2.90 -1.78 -12.35
C LEU A 34 -3.12 -2.94 -13.33
N ALA A 35 -3.70 -4.06 -12.88
CA ALA A 35 -4.06 -5.15 -13.78
C ALA A 35 -5.08 -4.71 -14.84
N PHE A 36 -6.07 -3.88 -14.47
CA PHE A 36 -7.02 -3.31 -15.42
C PHE A 36 -6.38 -2.26 -16.33
N VAL A 37 -5.47 -1.43 -15.80
CA VAL A 37 -4.70 -0.49 -16.63
C VAL A 37 -3.87 -1.24 -17.67
N TRP A 38 -3.22 -2.32 -17.27
CA TRP A 38 -2.46 -3.18 -18.18
C TRP A 38 -3.35 -3.82 -19.24
N GLN A 39 -4.49 -4.40 -18.82
CA GLN A 39 -5.46 -4.98 -19.75
C GLN A 39 -6.00 -3.94 -20.74
N ALA A 40 -6.34 -2.74 -20.27
CA ALA A 40 -6.77 -1.64 -21.14
C ALA A 40 -5.68 -1.22 -22.14
N ALA A 41 -4.41 -1.19 -21.73
CA ALA A 41 -3.29 -0.83 -22.59
C ALA A 41 -3.06 -1.83 -23.74
N ILE A 42 -3.41 -3.11 -23.55
CA ILE A 42 -3.36 -4.14 -24.61
C ILE A 42 -4.73 -4.39 -25.27
N GLY A 43 -5.74 -3.57 -24.96
CA GLY A 43 -7.06 -3.63 -25.57
C GLY A 43 -7.95 -4.79 -25.09
N PHE A 44 -7.79 -5.25 -23.85
CA PHE A 44 -8.54 -6.36 -23.26
C PHE A 44 -8.51 -7.63 -24.14
N ARG A 45 -7.34 -7.94 -24.67
CA ARG A 45 -7.05 -9.16 -25.44
C ARG A 45 -6.72 -10.33 -24.54
#